data_AF-A0A355DF72-F1
#
_entry.id   AF-A0A355DF72-F1
#
_cell.length_a   1.000
_cell.length_b   1.000
_cell.length_c   1.000
_cell.angle_alpha   90.00
_cell.angle_beta   90.00
_cell.angle_gamma   90.00
#
_symmetry.space_group_name_H-M   'P 1'
#
loop_
_entity.id
_entity.type
_entity.pdbx_description
1 polymer ?
#
loop_
_entity_poly.entity_id
_entity_poly.type
_entity_poly.pdbx_seq_one_letter_code
_entity_poly.pdbx_strand_id
1 'polypeptide(L)' 'HTVLCAEVNVVPPNERSLAFHERFGFSSVGEQDTEGGAKRVRMLELAL' A
#
# COMPACT_ATOMS: atom_id res chain seq x y z
N HIS A 1 -13.90 -11.92 -10.06
CA HIS A 1 -13.65 -11.60 -8.64
C HIS A 1 -13.40 -10.11 -8.55
N THR A 2 -14.04 -9.44 -7.60
CA THR A 2 -13.86 -7.99 -7.40
C THR A 2 -12.68 -7.78 -6.46
N VAL A 3 -11.80 -6.83 -6.78
CA VAL A 3 -10.62 -6.51 -5.98
C VAL A 3 -10.60 -5.01 -5.72
N LEU A 4 -10.38 -4.64 -4.46
CA LEU A 4 -10.13 -3.24 -4.07
C LEU A 4 -8.62 -3.02 -4.01
N CYS A 5 -8.12 -2.11 -4.84
CA CYS A 5 -6.71 -1.74 -4.87
C CYS A 5 -6.46 -0.46 -4.06
N ALA A 6 -5.33 -0.40 -3.37
CA ALA A 6 -4.86 0.77 -2.66
C ALA A 6 -3.34 0.89 -2.77
N GLU A 7 -2.81 2.06 -2.41
CA GLU A 7 -1.39 2.26 -2.23
C GLU A 7 -1.11 3.07 -0.96
N VAL A 8 0.03 2.81 -0.33
CA VAL A 8 0.45 3.50 0.90
C VAL A 8 1.92 3.86 0.85
N ASN A 9 2.29 5.07 1.24
CA ASN A 9 3.68 5.46 1.34
C ASN A 9 4.41 4.61 2.39
N VAL A 10 5.51 3.99 2.00
CA VAL A 10 6.49 3.35 2.89
C VAL A 10 7.73 4.22 3.05
N VAL A 11 7.96 5.18 2.15
CA VAL A 11 9.00 6.22 2.28
C VAL A 11 8.44 7.58 1.85
N PRO A 12 8.38 8.59 2.77
CA PRO A 12 8.34 8.40 4.22
C PRO A 12 7.10 7.57 4.61
N PRO A 13 7.18 6.73 5.66
CA PRO A 13 6.12 5.78 5.97
C PRO A 13 4.86 6.48 6.50
N ASN A 14 3.69 6.01 6.04
CA ASN A 14 2.40 6.33 6.64
C ASN A 14 1.95 5.17 7.55
N GLU A 15 2.48 5.14 8.76
CA GLU A 15 2.26 4.06 9.75
C GLU A 15 0.78 3.83 10.08
N ARG A 16 0.01 4.92 10.20
CA ARG A 16 -1.44 4.83 10.46
C ARG A 16 -2.17 4.10 9.34
N SER A 17 -1.84 4.42 8.09
CA SER A 17 -2.44 3.77 6.94
C SER A 17 -1.99 2.30 6.83
N LEU A 18 -0.71 2.01 7.08
CA LEU A 18 -0.20 0.63 7.10
C LEU A 18 -0.97 -0.25 8.10
N ALA A 19 -1.14 0.22 9.34
CA ALA A 19 -1.90 -0.49 10.37
C ALA A 19 -3.39 -0.66 10.00
N PHE A 20 -3.99 0.33 9.33
CA PHE A 20 -5.36 0.21 8.80
C PHE A 20 -5.44 -0.94 7.79
N HIS A 21 -4.58 -0.94 6.78
CA HIS A 21 -4.64 -1.93 5.71
C HIS A 21 -4.35 -3.35 6.23
N GLU A 22 -3.39 -3.51 7.13
CA GLU A 22 -3.12 -4.78 7.81
C GLU A 22 -4.36 -5.30 8.56
N ARG A 23 -5.03 -4.43 9.31
CA ARG A 23 -6.23 -4.79 10.07
C ARG A 23 -7.42 -5.17 9.19
N PHE A 24 -7.53 -4.62 7.99
CA PHE A 24 -8.60 -4.92 7.04
C PHE A 24 -8.29 -6.11 6.12
N GLY A 25 -7.11 -6.72 6.24
CA GLY A 25 -6.74 -7.92 5.48
C GLY A 25 -6.22 -7.63 4.07
N PHE A 26 -5.72 -6.42 3.82
CA PHE A 26 -5.04 -6.13 2.56
C PHE A 26 -3.72 -6.90 2.47
N SER A 27 -3.41 -7.38 1.26
CA SER A 27 -2.17 -8.07 0.94
C SER A 27 -1.28 -7.20 0.05
N SER A 28 0.04 -7.27 0.23
CA SER A 28 0.98 -6.52 -0.60
C SER A 28 1.22 -7.22 -1.93
N VAL A 29 1.17 -6.44 -3.02
CA VAL A 29 1.39 -6.93 -4.39
C VAL A 29 2.61 -6.32 -5.07
N GLY A 30 3.28 -5.37 -4.42
CA GLY A 30 4.53 -4.78 -4.90
C GLY A 30 4.83 -3.44 -4.25
N GLU A 31 5.99 -2.89 -4.56
CA GLU A 31 6.41 -1.54 -4.19
C GLU A 31 6.92 -0.81 -5.42
N GLN A 32 6.79 0.52 -5.42
CA GLN A 32 7.23 1.36 -6.51
C GLN A 32 7.85 2.65 -5.98
N ASP A 33 9.04 2.99 -6.48
CA ASP A 33 9.62 4.31 -6.30
C ASP A 33 8.87 5.33 -7.16
N THR A 34 8.47 6.44 -6.55
CA THR A 34 7.78 7.56 -7.19
C THR A 34 8.57 8.85 -6.95
N GLU A 35 8.23 9.91 -7.69
CA GLU A 35 8.90 11.22 -7.58
C GLU A 35 10.43 11.12 -7.74
N GLY A 36 10.90 10.33 -8.71
CA GLY A 36 12.32 10.16 -8.99
C GLY A 36 13.10 9.48 -7.86
N GLY A 37 12.43 8.68 -7.02
CA GLY A 37 13.02 7.97 -5.88
C GLY A 37 12.91 8.72 -4.55
N ALA A 38 12.30 9.92 -4.53
CA ALA A 38 12.05 10.66 -3.29
C ALA A 38 10.96 10.01 -2.42
N LYS A 39 10.07 9.23 -3.04
CA LYS A 39 9.00 8.51 -2.36
C LYS A 39 8.98 7.06 -2.78
N ARG A 40 8.48 6.19 -1.90
CA ARG A 40 8.16 4.81 -2.21
C ARG A 40 6.79 4.46 -1.69
N VAL A 41 5.98 3.85 -2.55
CA VAL A 41 4.64 3.35 -2.20
C VAL A 41 4.63 1.84 -2.22
N ARG A 42 3.80 1.23 -1.38
CA ARG A 42 3.43 -0.18 -1.42
C ARG A 42 2.03 -0.29 -2.00
N MET A 43 1.90 -1.08 -3.05
CA MET A 43 0.61 -1.43 -3.64
C MET A 43 -0.01 -2.59 -2.87
N LEU A 44 -1.30 -2.49 -2.64
CA LEU A 44 -2.09 -3.38 -1.81
C LEU A 44 -3.36 -3.80 -2.52
N GLU A 45 -3.82 -5.02 -2.25
CA GLU A 45 -5.10 -5.54 -2.74
C GLU A 45 -5.93 -6.15 -1.60
N LEU A 46 -7.25 -6.02 -1.70
CA LEU A 46 -8.23 -6.72 -0.87
C LEU A 46 -9.21 -7.44 -1.79
N ALA A 47 -9.25 -8.77 -1.70
CA ALA A 47 -10.27 -9.57 -2.37
C ALA A 47 -11.63 -9.36 -1.68
N LEU A 48 -12.67 -9.02 -2.46
CA LEU A 48 -14.04 -8.77 -1.99
C LEU A 48 -14.98 -9.92 -2.35
#